data_AF-A0A4U1ICX9-F1
#
_entry.id   AF-A0A4U1ICX9-F1
#
_cell.length_a   1.000
_cell.length_b   1.000
_cell.length_c   1.000
_cell.angle_alpha   90.00
_cell.angle_beta   90.00
_cell.angle_gamma   90.00
#
_symmetry.space_group_name_H-M   'P 1'
#
loop_
_entity.id
_entity.type
_entity.pdbx_description
1 polymer ?
#
loop_
_entity_poly.entity_id
_entity_poly.type
_entity_poly.pdbx_seq_one_letter_code
_entity_poly.pdbx_strand_id
1 'polypeptide(L)'
;MKKLLGYFAIAIWLVVSIFSNAIWWIRHPDTALNFSNPLWSWLVGIYDARNASQETDLAFLVSSACIVVATAAVVLCFRRMLRKSHT
;
A
#
# COMPACT_ATOMS: atom_id res chain seq x y z
N MET A 1 -2.09 25.47 -12.05
CA MET A 1 -1.16 24.50 -12.70
C MET A 1 -0.29 23.73 -11.72
N LYS A 2 0.47 24.35 -10.81
CA LYS A 2 1.37 23.63 -9.88
C LYS A 2 0.69 22.54 -9.02
N LYS A 3 -0.54 22.78 -8.55
CA LYS A 3 -1.33 21.79 -7.79
C LYS A 3 -1.75 20.57 -8.64
N LEU A 4 -2.11 20.80 -9.90
CA LEU A 4 -2.47 19.73 -10.85
C LEU A 4 -1.26 18.84 -11.16
N LEU A 5 -0.09 19.45 -11.36
CA LEU A 5 1.18 18.72 -11.53
C LEU A 5 1.51 17.84 -10.31
N GLY A 6 1.27 18.35 -9.09
CA GLY A 6 1.45 17.57 -7.87
C GLY A 6 0.51 16.36 -7.78
N TYR A 7 -0.77 16.52 -8.11
CA TYR A 7 -1.70 15.40 -8.14
C TYR A 7 -1.35 14.37 -9.22
N PHE A 8 -0.90 14.83 -10.39
CA PHE A 8 -0.46 13.95 -11.47
C PHE A 8 0.79 13.14 -11.07
N ALA A 9 1.75 13.78 -10.40
CA ALA A 9 2.93 13.10 -9.87
C ALA A 9 2.57 12.05 -8.81
N ILE A 10 1.62 12.34 -7.90
CA ILE A 10 1.13 11.36 -6.93
C ILE A 10 0.44 10.19 -7.63
N ALA A 11 -0.38 10.45 -8.65
CA ALA A 11 -1.04 9.41 -9.41
C ALA A 11 -0.04 8.48 -10.12
N ILE A 12 0.97 9.05 -10.79
CA ILE A 12 2.05 8.27 -11.41
C ILE A 12 2.81 7.46 -10.36
N TRP A 13 3.15 8.07 -9.22
CA TRP A 13 3.84 7.39 -8.12
C TRP A 13 3.04 6.18 -7.61
N LEU A 14 1.72 6.34 -7.40
CA LEU A 14 0.86 5.26 -6.94
C LEU A 14 0.77 4.14 -7.98
N VAL A 15 0.63 4.47 -9.26
CA VAL A 15 0.62 3.48 -10.34
C VAL A 15 1.93 2.70 -10.33
N VAL A 16 3.08 3.37 -10.36
CA VAL A 16 4.39 2.71 -10.34
C VAL A 16 4.54 1.82 -9.10
N SER A 17 4.16 2.32 -7.92
CA SER A 17 4.28 1.59 -6.66
C SER A 17 3.40 0.33 -6.62
N ILE A 18 2.15 0.42 -7.11
CA ILE A 18 1.24 -0.73 -7.17
C ILE A 18 1.75 -1.76 -8.17
N PHE A 19 2.24 -1.34 -9.34
CA PHE A 19 2.84 -2.24 -10.32
C PHE A 19 4.10 -2.91 -9.78
N SER A 20 4.98 -2.18 -9.09
CA SER A 20 6.15 -2.76 -8.43
C SER A 20 5.76 -3.77 -7.34
N ASN A 21 4.72 -3.47 -6.56
CA ASN A 21 4.16 -4.40 -5.58
C ASN A 21 3.63 -5.67 -6.25
N ALA A 22 2.91 -5.56 -7.36
CA ALA A 22 2.41 -6.71 -8.12
C ALA A 22 3.56 -7.58 -8.67
N ILE A 23 4.58 -6.94 -9.27
CA ILE A 23 5.78 -7.65 -9.76
C ILE A 23 6.49 -8.36 -8.62
N TRP A 24 6.57 -7.73 -7.45
CA TRP A 24 7.21 -8.33 -6.28
C TRP A 24 6.49 -9.61 -5.84
N TRP A 25 5.16 -9.57 -5.76
CA TRP A 25 4.31 -10.73 -5.41
C TRP A 25 4.42 -11.87 -6.43
N ILE A 26 4.49 -11.55 -7.74
CA ILE A 26 4.70 -12.55 -8.80
C ILE A 26 6.08 -13.23 -8.66
N ARG A 27 7.10 -12.48 -8.25
CA ARG A 27 8.48 -12.99 -8.12
C ARG A 27 8.73 -13.77 -6.85
N HIS A 28 7.90 -13.63 -5.83
CA HIS A 28 8.05 -14.30 -4.54
C HIS A 28 6.76 -15.04 -4.14
N PRO A 29 6.33 -16.05 -4.93
CA PRO A 29 5.12 -16.81 -4.64
C PRO A 29 5.23 -17.60 -3.32
N ASP A 30 6.45 -17.90 -2.90
CA ASP A 30 6.74 -18.67 -1.68
C ASP A 30 6.83 -17.81 -0.42
N THR A 31 6.49 -16.52 -0.51
CA THR A 31 6.47 -15.64 0.66
C THR A 31 5.40 -16.14 1.62
N ALA A 32 5.82 -16.89 2.63
CA ALA A 32 4.92 -17.32 3.69
C ALA A 32 4.37 -16.08 4.39
N LEU A 33 3.08 -15.81 4.17
CA LEU A 33 2.34 -14.89 5.02
C LEU A 33 2.49 -15.41 6.45
N ASN A 34 2.87 -14.54 7.37
CA ASN A 34 3.15 -14.97 8.73
C ASN A 34 1.80 -15.33 9.41
N PHE A 35 1.33 -16.56 9.17
CA PHE A 35 0.05 -17.11 9.61
C PHE A 35 -0.11 -17.10 11.12
N SER A 36 1.00 -17.00 11.84
CA SER A 36 1.10 -16.86 13.29
C SER A 36 0.68 -15.47 13.81
N ASN A 37 0.51 -14.46 12.95
CA ASN A 37 0.12 -13.12 13.38
C ASN A 37 -1.40 -13.06 13.61
N PRO A 38 -1.88 -12.78 14.84
CA PRO A 38 -3.31 -12.77 15.14
C PRO A 38 -4.10 -11.72 14.33
N LEU A 39 -3.46 -10.61 13.95
CA LEU A 39 -4.10 -9.61 13.08
C LEU A 39 -4.31 -10.15 11.66
N TRP A 40 -3.39 -10.97 11.16
CA TRP A 40 -3.50 -11.59 9.84
C TRP A 40 -4.61 -12.65 9.84
N SER A 41 -4.66 -13.51 10.85
CA SER A 41 -5.73 -14.52 10.99
C SER A 41 -7.12 -13.86 11.08
N TRP A 42 -7.22 -12.72 11.77
CA TRP A 42 -8.47 -11.96 11.84
C TRP A 42 -8.87 -11.38 10.47
N LEU A 43 -7.93 -10.80 9.73
CA LEU A 43 -8.18 -10.28 8.37
C LEU A 43 -8.59 -11.40 7.40
N VAL A 44 -7.92 -12.55 7.44
CA VAL A 44 -8.27 -13.74 6.65
C VAL A 44 -9.69 -14.21 6.98
N GLY A 45 -10.05 -14.22 8.26
CA GLY A 45 -11.40 -14.58 8.70
C GLY A 45 -12.49 -13.62 8.20
N ILE A 46 -12.21 -12.32 8.12
CA ILE A 46 -13.16 -11.33 7.56
C ILE A 46 -13.28 -11.45 6.05
N TYR A 47 -12.16 -11.70 5.36
CA TYR A 47 -12.13 -11.86 3.91
C TYR A 47 -12.70 -13.22 3.45
N ASP A 48 -12.94 -14.15 4.38
CA ASP A 48 -13.34 -15.54 4.13
C ASP A 48 -12.41 -16.23 3.12
N ALA A 49 -11.09 -16.07 3.29
CA ALA A 49 -10.12 -16.73 2.44
C ALA A 49 -10.08 -18.23 2.76
N ARG A 50 -10.34 -19.09 1.77
CA ARG A 50 -10.42 -20.55 1.92
C ARG A 50 -9.26 -21.30 1.28
N ASN A 51 -8.44 -20.60 0.51
CA ASN A 51 -7.29 -21.16 -0.20
C ASN A 51 -6.15 -20.14 -0.31
N ALA A 52 -4.93 -20.64 -0.52
CA ALA A 52 -3.71 -19.84 -0.52
C ALA A 52 -3.73 -18.71 -1.59
N SER A 53 -4.45 -18.91 -2.70
CA SER A 53 -4.65 -17.86 -3.71
C SER A 53 -5.43 -16.68 -3.14
N GLN A 54 -6.54 -16.92 -2.44
CA GLN A 54 -7.34 -15.85 -1.83
C GLN A 54 -6.59 -15.13 -0.71
N GLU A 55 -5.76 -15.83 0.06
CA GLU A 55 -4.91 -15.21 1.08
C GLU A 55 -3.85 -14.32 0.45
N THR A 56 -3.27 -14.73 -0.69
CA THR A 56 -2.31 -13.93 -1.46
C THR A 56 -2.98 -12.67 -2.03
N ASP A 57 -4.21 -12.79 -2.53
CA ASP A 57 -4.99 -11.63 -3.00
C ASP A 57 -5.26 -10.64 -1.87
N LEU A 58 -5.63 -11.13 -0.68
CA LEU A 58 -5.79 -10.30 0.51
C LEU A 58 -4.48 -9.60 0.88
N ALA A 59 -3.35 -10.30 0.79
CA ALA A 59 -2.06 -9.75 1.14
C ALA A 59 -1.62 -8.66 0.16
N PHE A 60 -1.88 -8.86 -1.13
CA PHE A 60 -1.69 -7.85 -2.15
C PHE A 60 -2.57 -6.62 -1.91
N LEU A 61 -3.84 -6.82 -1.52
CA LEU A 61 -4.76 -5.73 -1.19
C LEU A 61 -4.26 -4.94 0.01
N VAL A 62 -3.89 -5.61 1.10
CA VAL A 62 -3.39 -4.99 2.33
C VAL A 62 -2.07 -4.26 2.07
N SER A 63 -1.12 -4.85 1.33
CA SER A 63 0.14 -4.19 1.01
C SER A 63 -0.06 -2.97 0.10
N SER A 64 -0.98 -3.04 -0.86
CA SER A 64 -1.36 -1.90 -1.71
C SER A 64 -2.04 -0.79 -0.92
N ALA A 65 -2.92 -1.13 0.02
CA ALA A 65 -3.55 -0.15 0.92
C ALA A 65 -2.51 0.57 1.79
N CYS A 66 -1.52 -0.16 2.31
CA CYS A 66 -0.40 0.42 3.05
C CYS A 66 0.39 1.43 2.21
N ILE A 67 0.64 1.15 0.92
CA ILE A 67 1.30 2.09 0.00
C ILE A 67 0.52 3.40 -0.12
N VAL A 68 -0.81 3.32 -0.27
CA VAL A 68 -1.68 4.50 -0.38
C VAL A 68 -1.64 5.31 0.91
N VAL A 69 -1.80 4.67 2.06
CA VAL A 69 -1.79 5.32 3.38
C VAL A 69 -0.43 5.96 3.66
N ALA A 70 0.67 5.26 3.39
CA ALA A 70 2.03 5.78 3.56
C ALA A 70 2.27 7.01 2.64
N THR A 71 1.84 6.93 1.39
CA THR A 71 1.93 8.05 0.45
C THR A 71 1.14 9.25 0.96
N ALA A 72 -0.10 9.04 1.44
CA ALA A 72 -0.91 10.11 2.01
C ALA A 72 -0.25 10.74 3.25
N ALA A 73 0.31 9.93 4.14
CA ALA A 73 1.03 10.40 5.33
C ALA A 73 2.24 11.26 4.95
N VAL A 74 3.07 10.80 3.99
CA VAL A 74 4.23 11.56 3.50
C VAL A 74 3.80 12.91 2.90
N VAL A 75 2.76 12.92 2.06
CA VAL A 75 2.24 14.15 1.46
C VAL A 75 1.74 15.12 2.54
N LEU A 76 1.00 14.63 3.53
CA LEU A 76 0.51 15.46 4.64
C LEU A 76 1.65 16.02 5.50
N CYS A 77 2.63 15.20 5.86
CA CYS A 77 3.81 15.62 6.60
C CYS A 77 4.61 16.68 5.85
N PHE A 78 4.85 16.48 4.56
CA PHE A 78 5.55 17.45 3.72
C PHE A 78 4.81 18.79 3.64
N ARG A 79 3.48 18.75 3.47
CA ARG A 79 2.65 19.97 3.49
C ARG A 79 2.69 20.69 4.83
N ARG A 80 2.75 19.96 5.95
CA ARG A 80 2.90 20.55 7.29
C ARG A 80 4.27 21.20 7.48
N MET A 81 5.34 20.55 7.04
CA MET A 81 6.71 21.08 7.13
C MET A 81 6.87 22.38 6.34
N LEU A 82 6.41 22.42 5.09
CA LEU A 82 6.43 23.63 4.27
C LEU A 82 5.64 24.79 4.90
N ARG A 83 4.54 24.49 5.60
CA ARG A 83 3.73 25.50 6.27
C ARG A 83 4.44 26.10 7.50
N LYS A 84 5.22 25.31 8.24
CA LYS A 84 6.05 25.78 9.38
C LYS A 84 7.27 26.62 8.96
N SER A 85 7.82 26.41 7.76
CA SER A 85 9.00 27.16 7.30
C SER A 85 8.71 28.62 6.91
N HIS A 86 7.43 29.02 6.83
CA HIS A 86 7.00 30.36 6.43
C HIS A 86 6.45 31.21 7.59
N THR A 87 6.54 30.71 8.82
CA THR A 87 6.25 31.41 10.09
C THR A 87 7.53 31.54 10.88
#